data_AF-A0A954BBD5-F1
#
_entry.id   AF-A0A954BBD5-F1
#
_cell.length_a   1.000
_cell.length_b   1.000
_cell.length_c   1.000
_cell.angle_alpha   90.00
_cell.angle_beta   90.00
_cell.angle_gamma   90.00
#
_symmetry.space_group_name_H-M   'P 1'
#
loop_
_entity.id
_entity.type
_entity.pdbx_description
1 polymer ?
#
loop_
_entity_poly.entity_id
_entity_poly.type
_entity_poly.pdbx_seq_one_letter_code
_entity_poly.pdbx_strand_id
1 'polypeptide(L)'
;VAEKQDYLTSELSRLVEEYFAQPESPDEVPVIDGDPFTDTQEYPTRFAVRRASMAGRYADVPVDFSDGYVTRRVVYRLKRALSHWRVDDIVYAEGGTFKGLLD
;
A
#
# COMPACT_ATOMS: atom_id res chain seq x y z
N VAL A 1 -0.80 5.31 9.57
CA VAL A 1 -1.25 5.79 8.24
C VAL A 1 -1.01 7.28 8.02
N ALA A 2 -1.35 8.15 8.99
CA ALA A 2 -1.19 9.62 8.87
C ALA A 2 0.20 10.09 8.39
N GLU A 3 1.29 9.48 8.85
CA GLU A 3 2.66 9.83 8.42
C GLU A 3 2.95 9.53 6.94
N LYS A 4 2.17 8.64 6.31
CA LYS A 4 2.37 8.22 4.92
C LYS A 4 1.55 9.07 3.93
N GLN A 5 0.67 9.94 4.40
CA GLN A 5 -0.27 10.73 3.58
C GLN A 5 0.43 11.52 2.47
N ASP A 6 1.57 12.13 2.78
CA ASP A 6 2.34 12.90 1.80
C ASP A 6 2.82 12.05 0.64
N TYR A 7 2.96 10.73 0.79
CA TYR A 7 3.44 9.84 -0.26
C TYR A 7 2.31 9.29 -1.14
N LEU A 8 1.04 9.53 -0.80
CA LEU A 8 -0.10 9.00 -1.54
C LEU A 8 -0.55 9.96 -2.64
N THR A 9 -1.25 9.43 -3.64
CA THR A 9 -2.06 10.30 -4.52
C THR A 9 -3.21 10.88 -3.71
N SER A 10 -3.71 12.06 -4.10
CA SER A 10 -4.86 12.69 -3.43
C SER A 10 -6.09 11.76 -3.41
N GLU A 11 -6.22 10.91 -4.43
CA GLU A 11 -7.30 9.92 -4.53
C GLU A 11 -7.15 8.82 -3.47
N LEU A 12 -5.96 8.19 -3.38
CA LEU A 12 -5.72 7.14 -2.38
C LEU A 12 -5.76 7.70 -0.96
N SER A 13 -5.21 8.89 -0.75
CA SER A 13 -5.28 9.64 0.51
C SER A 13 -6.73 9.82 0.99
N ARG A 14 -7.62 10.29 0.11
CA ARG A 14 -9.05 10.45 0.39
C ARG A 14 -9.72 9.11 0.74
N LEU A 15 -9.48 8.05 -0.04
CA LEU A 15 -10.08 6.73 0.21
C LEU A 15 -9.67 6.17 1.58
N VAL A 16 -8.40 6.34 1.93
CA VAL A 16 -7.87 5.94 3.24
C VAL A 16 -8.53 6.73 4.37
N GLU A 17 -8.65 8.05 4.22
CA GLU A 17 -9.34 8.88 5.23
C GLU A 17 -10.80 8.50 5.39
N GLU A 18 -11.51 8.23 4.28
CA GLU A 18 -12.90 7.80 4.28
C GLU A 18 -13.09 6.45 4.96
N TYR A 19 -12.21 5.48 4.68
CA TYR A 19 -12.26 4.15 5.31
C TYR A 19 -12.08 4.26 6.84
N PHE A 20 -11.01 4.93 7.31
CA PHE A 20 -10.72 5.02 8.74
C PHE A 20 -11.60 6.02 9.50
N ALA A 21 -12.43 6.82 8.81
CA ALA A 21 -13.46 7.66 9.45
C ALA A 21 -14.75 6.88 9.78
N GLN A 22 -14.92 5.67 9.24
CA GLN A 22 -16.09 4.85 9.53
C GLN A 22 -16.03 4.28 10.95
N PRO A 23 -17.15 4.22 11.67
CA PRO A 23 -17.19 3.62 12.99
C PRO A 23 -16.93 2.11 12.89
N GLU A 24 -15.93 1.62 13.62
CA GLU A 24 -15.65 0.19 13.72
C GLU A 24 -16.78 -0.52 14.48
N SER A 25 -17.34 -1.58 13.90
CA SER A 25 -18.23 -2.49 14.61
C SER A 25 -17.38 -3.44 15.46
N PRO A 26 -17.59 -3.55 16.78
CA PRO A 26 -16.80 -4.45 17.63
C PRO A 26 -17.01 -5.93 17.32
N ASP A 27 -18.09 -6.27 16.60
CA ASP A 27 -18.45 -7.64 16.23
C ASP A 27 -17.96 -8.04 14.83
N GLU A 28 -17.35 -7.11 14.08
CA GLU A 28 -16.93 -7.33 12.71
C GLU A 28 -15.40 -7.35 12.61
N VAL A 29 -14.85 -8.36 11.94
CA VAL A 29 -13.41 -8.43 11.70
C VAL A 29 -13.04 -7.35 10.68
N PRO A 30 -12.10 -6.44 10.98
CA PRO A 30 -11.71 -5.40 10.04
C PRO A 30 -11.13 -6.01 8.77
N VAL A 31 -11.50 -5.45 7.62
CA VAL A 31 -10.96 -5.86 6.30
C VAL A 31 -9.45 -5.59 6.25
N ILE A 32 -9.00 -4.52 6.89
CA ILE A 32 -7.58 -4.20 7.07
C ILE A 32 -7.14 -4.65 8.45
N ASP A 33 -6.73 -5.91 8.54
CA ASP A 33 -6.05 -6.47 9.72
C ASP A 33 -4.55 -6.51 9.41
N GLY A 34 -3.82 -5.46 9.81
CA GLY A 34 -2.36 -5.31 9.56
C GLY A 34 -1.92 -3.98 8.97
N ASP A 35 -0.66 -3.90 8.50
CA ASP A 35 -0.14 -2.79 7.69
C ASP A 35 -0.37 -3.07 6.19
N PRO A 36 -1.30 -2.34 5.53
CA PRO A 36 -1.60 -2.54 4.11
C PRO A 36 -0.46 -2.08 3.19
N PHE A 37 0.55 -1.38 3.69
CA PHE A 37 1.70 -0.98 2.87
C PHE A 37 2.74 -2.09 2.76
N THR A 38 2.80 -3.00 3.73
CA THR A 38 3.79 -4.08 3.77
C THR A 38 3.17 -5.46 3.66
N ASP A 39 1.84 -5.56 3.73
CA ASP A 39 1.08 -6.82 3.75
C ASP A 39 1.53 -7.73 4.92
N THR A 40 1.61 -7.14 6.13
CA THR A 40 2.09 -7.81 7.33
C THR A 40 1.37 -7.35 8.60
N GLN A 41 1.29 -8.24 9.61
CA GLN A 41 0.83 -7.90 10.97
C GLN A 41 1.90 -7.16 11.77
N GLU A 42 3.14 -7.66 11.71
CA GLU A 42 4.29 -7.04 12.34
C GLU A 42 5.12 -6.32 11.29
N TYR A 43 5.76 -5.21 11.69
CA TYR A 43 6.54 -4.41 10.76
C TYR A 43 7.79 -5.17 10.30
N PRO A 44 8.11 -5.20 8.99
CA PRO A 44 9.27 -5.93 8.48
C PRO A 44 10.58 -5.34 8.99
N THR A 45 11.58 -6.20 9.21
CA THR A 45 12.91 -5.79 9.67
C THR A 45 13.82 -5.33 8.53
N ARG A 46 13.50 -5.71 7.29
CA ARG A 46 14.26 -5.33 6.09
C ARG A 46 13.39 -5.30 4.84
N PHE A 47 13.85 -4.56 3.84
CA PHE A 47 13.21 -4.52 2.53
C PHE A 47 14.24 -4.42 1.39
N ALA A 48 13.83 -4.85 0.19
CA ALA A 48 14.59 -4.68 -1.04
C ALA A 48 13.68 -4.16 -2.16
N VAL A 49 14.03 -2.98 -2.70
CA VAL A 49 13.36 -2.40 -3.87
C VAL A 49 13.89 -3.06 -5.13
N ARG A 50 12.98 -3.61 -5.95
CA ARG A 50 13.33 -4.23 -7.24
C ARG A 50 13.23 -3.23 -8.38
N ARG A 51 13.68 -3.66 -9.56
CA ARG A 51 13.65 -2.83 -10.76
C ARG A 51 12.20 -2.41 -11.07
N ALA A 52 12.00 -1.11 -11.20
CA ALA A 52 10.71 -0.56 -11.60
C ALA A 52 10.42 -0.84 -13.08
N SER A 53 9.15 -1.14 -13.39
CA SER A 53 8.62 -1.11 -14.75
C SER A 53 7.90 0.22 -14.97
N MET A 54 8.26 0.97 -16.00
CA MET A 54 7.72 2.32 -16.24
C MET A 54 6.85 2.35 -17.50
N ALA A 55 5.69 3.03 -17.40
CA ALA A 55 4.78 3.29 -18.51
C ALA A 55 4.31 4.75 -18.46
N GLY A 56 5.06 5.64 -19.13
CA GLY A 56 4.77 7.07 -19.15
C GLY A 56 4.82 7.71 -17.76
N ARG A 57 3.64 8.10 -17.24
CA ARG A 57 3.49 8.71 -15.90
C ARG A 57 3.20 7.69 -14.80
N TYR A 58 3.28 6.40 -15.10
CA TYR A 58 3.04 5.31 -14.17
C TYR A 58 4.30 4.46 -14.00
N ALA A 59 4.47 3.89 -12.81
CA ALA A 59 5.54 2.94 -12.55
C ALA A 59 5.08 1.87 -11.56
N ASP A 60 5.40 0.61 -11.86
CA ASP A 60 5.21 -0.51 -10.95
C ASP A 60 6.54 -0.83 -10.30
N VAL A 61 6.58 -0.75 -8.96
CA VAL A 61 7.78 -0.94 -8.16
C VAL A 61 7.57 -2.13 -7.22
N PRO A 62 8.13 -3.31 -7.56
CA PRO A 62 8.07 -4.45 -6.66
C PRO A 62 9.00 -4.21 -5.46
N VAL A 63 8.49 -4.46 -4.25
CA VAL A 63 9.24 -4.37 -3.00
C VAL A 63 9.12 -5.68 -2.25
N ASP A 64 10.26 -6.25 -1.89
CA ASP A 64 10.33 -7.44 -1.04
C ASP A 64 10.50 -7.00 0.40
N PHE A 65 9.56 -7.34 1.27
CA PHE A 65 9.64 -7.18 2.71
C PHE A 65 9.98 -8.51 3.37
N SER A 66 10.79 -8.47 4.43
CA SER A 66 11.13 -9.68 5.21
C SER A 66 11.31 -9.35 6.68
N ASP A 67 10.89 -10.29 7.53
CA ASP A 67 11.10 -10.29 8.98
C ASP A 67 12.32 -11.13 9.40
N GLY A 68 12.92 -11.88 8.48
CA GLY A 68 14.01 -12.83 8.75
C GLY A 68 13.66 -14.28 8.39
N TYR A 69 12.37 -14.64 8.40
CA TYR A 69 11.87 -15.99 8.15
C TYR A 69 11.05 -16.06 6.87
N VAL A 70 10.21 -15.06 6.63
CA VAL A 70 9.34 -14.97 5.47
C VAL A 70 9.75 -13.78 4.61
N THR A 71 9.57 -13.91 3.29
CA THR A 71 9.66 -12.80 2.35
C THR A 71 8.32 -12.64 1.66
N ARG A 72 7.75 -11.44 1.73
CA ARG A 72 6.51 -11.05 1.06
C ARG A 72 6.83 -10.01 0.01
N ARG A 73 6.23 -10.12 -1.16
CA ARG A 73 6.37 -9.13 -2.24
C ARG A 73 5.05 -8.41 -2.41
N VAL A 74 5.13 -7.08 -2.40
CA VAL A 74 4.04 -6.20 -2.84
C VAL A 74 4.52 -5.37 -4.03
N VAL A 75 3.60 -4.92 -4.86
CA VAL A 75 3.91 -4.04 -6.00
C VAL A 75 3.27 -2.68 -5.75
N TYR A 76 4.09 -1.68 -5.54
CA TYR A 76 3.65 -0.29 -5.44
C TYR A 76 3.37 0.25 -6.84
N ARG A 77 2.12 0.59 -7.12
CA ARG A 77 1.73 1.31 -8.33
C ARG A 77 1.87 2.79 -8.06
N LEU A 78 2.83 3.41 -8.73
CA LEU A 78 3.14 4.82 -8.58
C LEU A 78 2.55 5.61 -9.75
N LYS A 79 2.07 6.82 -9.44
CA LYS A 79 1.62 7.80 -10.42
C LYS A 79 2.42 9.08 -10.23
N ARG A 80 2.94 9.61 -11.34
CA ARG A 80 3.63 10.89 -11.35
C ARG A 80 2.59 12.01 -11.32
N ALA A 81 2.66 12.82 -10.27
CA ALA A 81 1.90 14.05 -10.09
C ALA A 81 2.89 15.21 -10.01
N LEU A 82 2.80 16.15 -10.97
CA LEU A 82 3.81 17.19 -11.17
C LEU A 82 5.22 16.57 -11.30
N SER A 83 6.11 16.88 -10.35
CA SER A 83 7.50 16.42 -10.31
C SER A 83 7.74 15.25 -9.33
N HIS A 84 6.70 14.73 -8.69
CA HIS A 84 6.84 13.71 -7.65
C HIS A 84 6.12 12.40 -8.01
N TRP A 85 6.71 11.28 -7.62
CA TRP A 85 6.04 9.98 -7.63
C TRP A 85 5.27 9.81 -6.33
N ARG A 86 4.02 9.39 -6.45
CA ARG A 86 3.12 9.10 -5.33
C ARG A 86 2.53 7.72 -5.50
N VAL A 87 2.30 7.03 -4.38
CA VAL A 87 1.61 5.74 -4.35
C VAL A 87 0.17 5.97 -4.75
N ASP A 88 -0.23 5.36 -5.85
CA ASP A 88 -1.61 5.38 -6.32
C ASP A 88 -2.36 4.14 -5.89
N ASP A 89 -1.68 3.00 -5.76
CA ASP A 89 -2.25 1.73 -5.31
C ASP A 89 -1.14 0.74 -4.92
N ILE A 90 -1.48 -0.37 -4.28
CA ILE A 90 -0.56 -1.45 -3.92
C ILE A 90 -1.20 -2.77 -4.33
N VAL A 91 -0.47 -3.62 -5.05
CA VAL A 91 -0.91 -4.97 -5.40
C VAL A 91 -0.26 -5.96 -4.46
N TYR A 92 -1.08 -6.79 -3.83
CA TYR A 92 -0.63 -7.84 -2.93
C TYR A 92 -0.29 -9.11 -3.70
N ALA A 93 0.50 -9.99 -3.08
CA ALA A 93 0.92 -11.25 -3.70
C ALA A 93 -0.27 -12.12 -4.16
N GLU A 94 -1.40 -12.02 -3.46
CA GLU A 94 -2.62 -12.82 -3.68
C GLU A 94 -3.53 -12.25 -4.78
N GLY A 95 -3.17 -11.11 -5.38
CA GLY A 95 -3.90 -10.51 -6.51
C GLY A 95 -4.90 -9.40 -6.14
N GLY A 96 -5.14 -9.16 -4.85
CA GLY A 96 -5.90 -8.01 -4.34
C GLY A 96 -5.11 -6.69 -4.41
N THR A 97 -5.80 -5.58 -4.12
CA THR A 97 -5.17 -4.26 -4.09
C THR A 97 -5.55 -3.46 -2.85
N PHE A 98 -4.71 -2.50 -2.45
CA PHE A 98 -5.03 -1.63 -1.32
C PHE A 98 -6.28 -0.81 -1.59
N LYS A 99 -6.43 -0.22 -2.78
CA LYS A 99 -7.67 0.47 -3.15
C LYS A 99 -8.90 -0.43 -3.03
N GLY A 100 -8.79 -1.69 -3.45
CA GLY A 100 -9.88 -2.66 -3.35
C GLY A 100 -10.22 -3.10 -1.92
N LEU A 101 -9.39 -2.79 -0.91
CA LEU A 101 -9.75 -2.97 0.51
C LEU A 101 -10.49 -1.75 1.09
N LEU A 102 -10.50 -0.62 0.38
CA LEU A 102 -11.08 0.65 0.81
C LEU A 102 -12.48 0.92 0.21
N ASP A 103 -12.94 0.05 -0.68
CA ASP A 103 -14.25 0.13 -1.36
C ASP A 103 -15.41 -0.40 -0.49
#